data_AF-A0A7W3T430-F1
#
_entry.id   AF-A0A7W3T430-F1
#
_cell.length_a   1.000
_cell.length_b   1.000
_cell.length_c   1.000
_cell.angle_alpha   90.00
_cell.angle_beta   90.00
_cell.angle_gamma   90.00
#
_symmetry.space_group_name_H-M   'P 1'
#
loop_
_entity.id
_entity.type
_entity.pdbx_description
1 polymer ?
#
loop_
_entity_poly.entity_id
_entity_poly.type
_entity_poly.pdbx_seq_one_letter_code
_entity_poly.pdbx_strand_id
1 'polypeptide(L)'
;MSDGTDDVVDVLTEQIERRFDMSMDELRAAVAAAPEAHDEATELVRWHALLTEAQAAVDTAEDDLLRAMETQTDRIDDPTMDIARRANNAVFARDGRAMVVRWLLDPEAPGKRGPTAEQRPRPGLDRGRGPAPTTPAPPGSTTATTPTPGVRR
;
A
#
# COMPACT_ATOMS: atom_id res chain seq x y z
N MET A 1 15.70 -2.05 -29.21
CA MET A 1 14.27 -1.71 -29.26
C MET A 1 13.95 -1.22 -27.86
N SER A 2 13.72 0.08 -27.67
CA SER A 2 13.21 0.59 -26.40
C SER A 2 11.75 0.20 -26.35
N ASP A 3 11.44 -0.79 -25.54
CA ASP A 3 10.06 -1.24 -25.36
C ASP A 3 9.26 -0.11 -24.71
N GLY A 4 8.07 0.18 -25.25
CA GLY A 4 7.27 1.37 -24.93
C GLY A 4 6.55 1.29 -23.58
N THR A 5 7.12 0.54 -22.64
CA THR A 5 6.63 0.36 -21.28
C THR A 5 7.82 0.66 -20.37
N ASP A 6 7.95 1.92 -19.94
CA ASP A 6 8.91 2.23 -18.88
C ASP A 6 8.61 1.30 -17.70
N ASP A 7 9.65 0.63 -17.19
CA ASP A 7 9.54 -0.22 -16.02
C ASP A 7 8.94 0.62 -14.87
N VAL A 8 8.07 0.03 -14.08
CA VAL A 8 7.51 0.66 -12.88
C VAL A 8 8.62 1.24 -12.00
N VAL A 9 9.78 0.58 -11.95
CA VAL A 9 10.97 1.08 -11.24
C VAL A 9 11.48 2.38 -11.86
N ASP A 10 11.62 2.47 -13.17
CA ASP A 10 12.12 3.66 -13.87
C ASP A 10 11.17 4.84 -13.69
N VAL A 11 9.87 4.63 -13.91
CA VAL A 11 8.83 5.65 -13.72
C VAL A 11 8.81 6.19 -12.29
N LEU A 12 9.01 5.34 -11.29
CA LEU A 12 9.06 5.76 -9.89
C LEU A 12 10.40 6.42 -9.55
N THR A 13 11.51 5.94 -10.11
CA THR A 13 12.83 6.58 -9.97
C THR A 13 12.77 8.02 -10.47
N GLU A 14 12.25 8.25 -11.67
CA GLU A 14 12.10 9.61 -12.21
C GLU A 14 11.19 10.49 -11.36
N GLN A 15 10.16 9.93 -10.72
CA GLN A 15 9.30 10.70 -9.80
C GLN A 15 10.03 11.09 -8.52
N ILE A 16 10.86 10.19 -7.99
CA ILE A 16 11.72 10.46 -6.83
C ILE A 16 12.70 11.57 -7.18
N GLU A 17 13.40 11.44 -8.30
CA GLU A 17 14.43 12.40 -8.70
C GLU A 17 13.83 13.80 -8.90
N ARG A 18 12.68 13.89 -9.58
CA ARG A 18 11.94 15.16 -9.72
C ARG A 18 11.47 15.74 -8.40
N ARG A 19 11.13 14.91 -7.40
CA ARG A 19 10.64 15.37 -6.09
C ARG A 19 11.74 15.96 -5.22
N PHE A 20 12.98 15.49 -5.38
CA PHE A 20 14.15 15.93 -4.60
C PHE A 20 15.11 16.82 -5.39
N ASP A 21 14.92 16.97 -6.71
CA ASP A 21 15.83 17.69 -7.61
C ASP A 21 17.27 17.14 -7.53
N MET A 22 17.38 15.82 -7.39
CA MET A 22 18.63 15.07 -7.25
C MET A 22 18.47 13.74 -7.97
N SER A 23 19.55 13.23 -8.57
CA SER A 23 19.57 11.84 -9.03
C SER A 23 19.41 10.87 -7.85
N MET A 24 18.97 9.64 -8.13
CA MET A 24 18.78 8.63 -7.09
C MET A 24 20.08 8.32 -6.33
N ASP A 25 21.22 8.38 -7.00
CA ASP A 25 22.53 8.15 -6.38
C ASP A 25 22.97 9.32 -5.50
N GLU A 26 22.72 10.57 -5.93
CA GLU A 26 22.95 11.75 -5.07
C GLU A 26 22.05 11.73 -3.83
N LEU A 27 20.77 11.35 -3.99
CA LEU A 27 19.84 11.23 -2.88
C LEU A 27 20.28 10.15 -1.88
N ARG A 28 20.74 8.98 -2.38
CA ARG A 28 21.31 7.92 -1.53
C ARG A 28 22.54 8.41 -0.76
N ALA A 29 23.43 9.15 -1.42
CA ALA A 29 24.62 9.70 -0.77
C ALA A 29 24.26 10.74 0.31
N ALA A 30 23.29 11.62 0.03
CA ALA A 30 22.82 12.62 0.98
C ALA A 30 22.18 11.98 2.22
N VAL A 31 21.30 10.98 2.03
CA VAL A 31 20.69 10.20 3.11
C VAL A 31 21.74 9.46 3.94
N ALA A 32 22.75 8.85 3.30
CA ALA A 32 23.82 8.15 4.00
C ALA A 32 24.68 9.10 4.86
N ALA A 33 24.86 10.35 4.43
CA ALA A 33 25.64 11.34 5.16
C ALA A 33 24.88 11.91 6.39
N ALA A 34 23.56 12.04 6.32
CA ALA A 34 22.75 12.62 7.39
C ALA A 34 21.32 12.02 7.44
N PRO A 35 21.18 10.76 7.92
CA PRO A 35 19.90 10.04 7.85
C PRO A 35 18.78 10.69 8.67
N GLU A 36 19.11 11.23 9.85
CA GLU A 36 18.17 11.88 10.78
C GLU A 36 17.74 13.29 10.33
N ALA A 37 18.40 13.86 9.31
CA ALA A 37 18.02 15.17 8.78
C ALA A 37 16.86 15.08 7.78
N HIS A 38 16.59 13.88 7.26
CA HIS A 38 15.69 13.67 6.12
C HIS A 38 14.88 12.37 6.24
N ASP A 39 14.10 12.21 7.31
CA ASP A 39 13.31 10.99 7.58
C ASP A 39 12.49 10.48 6.36
N GLU A 40 11.80 11.39 5.66
CA GLU A 40 11.00 11.06 4.48
C GLU A 40 11.88 10.53 3.33
N ALA A 41 13.03 11.17 3.07
CA ALA A 41 13.96 10.75 2.04
C ALA A 41 14.61 9.40 2.40
N THR A 42 14.97 9.21 3.67
CA THR A 42 15.53 7.95 4.18
C THR A 42 14.58 6.79 3.98
N GLU A 43 13.30 6.97 4.33
CA GLU A 43 12.28 5.94 4.12
C GLU A 43 12.06 5.64 2.63
N LEU A 44 11.98 6.68 1.80
CA LEU A 44 11.75 6.54 0.38
C LEU A 44 12.93 5.87 -0.34
N VAL A 45 14.18 6.19 0.01
CA VAL A 45 15.38 5.50 -0.50
C VAL A 45 15.36 4.02 -0.14
N ARG A 46 14.98 3.68 1.10
CA ARG A 46 14.85 2.28 1.54
C ARG A 46 13.82 1.52 0.71
N TRP A 47 12.64 2.10 0.51
CA TRP A 47 11.57 1.45 -0.26
C TRP A 47 11.88 1.35 -1.76
N HIS A 48 12.60 2.32 -2.31
CA HIS A 48 13.11 2.24 -3.69
C HIS A 48 14.11 1.08 -3.86
N ALA A 49 15.01 0.88 -2.89
CA ALA A 49 15.92 -0.26 -2.93
C ALA A 49 15.16 -1.61 -2.90
N LEU A 50 14.17 -1.74 -2.00
CA LEU A 50 13.30 -2.93 -1.94
C LEU A 50 12.49 -3.16 -3.22
N LEU A 51 12.08 -2.08 -3.90
CA LEU A 51 11.39 -2.16 -5.18
C LEU A 51 12.33 -2.67 -6.28
N THR A 52 13.56 -2.15 -6.33
CA THR A 52 14.60 -2.58 -7.29
C THR A 52 14.93 -4.06 -7.10
N GLU A 53 15.09 -4.50 -5.84
CA GLU A 53 15.29 -5.93 -5.52
C GLU A 53 14.09 -6.80 -5.96
N ALA A 54 12.87 -6.30 -5.77
CA ALA A 54 11.68 -7.03 -6.21
C ALA A 54 11.57 -7.11 -7.73
N GLN A 55 11.98 -6.09 -8.47
CA GLN A 55 12.02 -6.12 -9.93
C GLN A 55 13.03 -7.15 -10.43
N ALA A 56 14.25 -7.18 -9.88
CA ALA A 56 15.24 -8.21 -10.24
C ALA A 56 14.73 -9.65 -9.95
N ALA A 57 13.94 -9.82 -8.90
CA ALA A 57 13.28 -11.09 -8.60
C ALA A 57 12.17 -11.46 -9.59
N VAL A 58 11.45 -10.45 -10.13
CA VAL A 58 10.49 -10.64 -11.23
C VAL A 58 11.23 -11.09 -12.48
N ASP A 59 12.26 -10.37 -12.90
CA ASP A 59 13.03 -10.69 -14.12
C ASP A 59 13.58 -12.13 -14.06
N THR A 60 14.15 -12.51 -12.92
CA THR A 60 14.67 -13.88 -12.71
C THR A 60 13.55 -14.92 -12.78
N ALA A 61 12.39 -14.65 -12.17
CA ALA A 61 11.29 -15.60 -12.14
C ALA A 61 10.59 -15.72 -13.51
N GLU A 62 10.55 -14.65 -14.28
CA GLU A 62 10.05 -14.65 -15.66
C GLU A 62 11.00 -15.42 -16.59
N ASP A 63 12.31 -15.21 -16.50
CA ASP A 63 13.30 -15.99 -17.23
C ASP A 63 13.21 -17.50 -16.91
N ASP A 64 13.02 -17.84 -15.63
CA ASP A 64 12.82 -19.23 -15.20
C ASP A 64 11.53 -19.83 -15.76
N LEU A 65 10.45 -19.05 -15.79
CA LEU A 65 9.17 -19.48 -16.34
C LEU A 65 9.25 -19.68 -17.86
N LEU A 66 9.85 -18.72 -18.58
CA LEU A 66 10.06 -18.82 -20.03
C LEU A 66 10.87 -20.07 -20.37
N ARG A 67 11.99 -20.29 -19.67
CA ARG A 67 12.82 -21.48 -19.87
C ARG A 67 12.07 -22.78 -19.59
N ALA A 68 11.24 -22.82 -18.54
CA ALA A 68 10.41 -23.98 -18.26
C ALA A 68 9.38 -24.24 -19.37
N MET A 69 8.74 -23.17 -19.87
CA MET A 69 7.75 -23.24 -20.94
C MET A 69 8.36 -23.67 -22.28
N GLU A 70 9.59 -23.26 -22.59
CA GLU A 70 10.31 -23.69 -23.79
C GLU A 70 10.53 -25.21 -23.84
N THR A 71 10.64 -25.86 -22.68
CA THR A 71 10.81 -27.33 -22.59
C THR A 71 9.50 -28.11 -22.68
N GLN A 72 8.35 -27.43 -22.65
CA GLN A 72 7.02 -28.04 -22.61
C GLN A 72 6.42 -28.10 -24.03
N THR A 73 5.99 -29.28 -24.46
CA THR A 73 5.40 -29.45 -25.81
C THR A 73 3.88 -29.62 -25.80
N ASP A 74 3.29 -30.12 -24.70
CA ASP A 74 1.86 -30.47 -24.65
C ASP A 74 1.09 -29.81 -23.50
N ARG A 75 1.34 -30.23 -22.25
CA ARG A 75 0.60 -29.80 -21.06
C ARG A 75 1.56 -29.33 -19.98
N ILE A 76 1.30 -28.14 -19.45
CA ILE A 76 2.01 -27.60 -18.29
C ILE A 76 1.89 -28.59 -17.12
N ASP A 77 3.05 -29.08 -16.68
CA ASP A 77 3.19 -29.98 -15.55
C ASP A 77 3.19 -29.23 -14.21
N ASP A 78 3.01 -29.98 -13.12
CA ASP A 78 2.97 -29.41 -11.76
C ASP A 78 4.25 -28.62 -11.40
N PRO A 79 5.48 -29.07 -11.74
CA PRO A 79 6.69 -28.27 -11.57
C PRO A 79 6.63 -26.89 -12.24
N THR A 80 6.16 -26.81 -13.49
CA THR A 80 6.05 -25.54 -14.20
C THR A 80 4.95 -24.66 -13.63
N MET A 81 3.86 -25.25 -13.14
CA MET A 81 2.85 -24.52 -12.37
C MET A 81 3.41 -23.91 -11.07
N ASP A 82 4.33 -24.59 -10.39
CA ASP A 82 5.01 -24.03 -9.21
C ASP A 82 5.97 -22.89 -9.58
N ILE A 83 6.66 -22.96 -10.73
CA ILE A 83 7.46 -21.85 -11.27
C ILE A 83 6.56 -20.65 -11.58
N ALA A 84 5.42 -20.86 -12.26
CA ALA A 84 4.46 -19.82 -12.55
C ALA A 84 3.92 -19.16 -11.27
N ARG A 85 3.65 -19.94 -10.21
CA ARG A 85 3.25 -19.40 -8.91
C ARG A 85 4.34 -18.52 -8.30
N ARG A 86 5.61 -18.89 -8.42
CA ARG A 86 6.74 -18.06 -7.95
C ARG A 86 6.84 -16.75 -8.71
N ALA A 87 6.70 -16.76 -10.04
CA ALA A 87 6.67 -15.55 -10.85
C ALA A 87 5.52 -14.62 -10.43
N ASN A 88 4.30 -15.16 -10.26
CA ASN A 88 3.16 -14.38 -9.78
C ASN A 88 3.40 -13.77 -8.39
N ASN A 89 4.04 -14.51 -7.47
CA ASN A 89 4.38 -14.00 -6.15
C ASN A 89 5.45 -12.90 -6.22
N ALA A 90 6.40 -12.98 -7.15
CA ALA A 90 7.40 -11.93 -7.37
C ALA A 90 6.75 -10.65 -7.90
N VAL A 91 5.82 -10.75 -8.84
CA VAL A 91 5.04 -9.61 -9.36
C VAL A 91 4.22 -8.97 -8.25
N PHE A 92 3.47 -9.77 -7.49
CA PHE A 92 2.69 -9.29 -6.34
C PHE A 92 3.58 -8.57 -5.33
N ALA A 93 4.78 -9.13 -5.10
CA ALA A 93 5.79 -8.52 -4.28
C ALA A 93 6.18 -7.12 -4.81
N ARG A 94 6.63 -7.02 -6.06
CA ARG A 94 7.01 -5.75 -6.71
C ARG A 94 5.90 -4.70 -6.61
N ASP A 95 4.68 -5.08 -6.97
CA ASP A 95 3.53 -4.17 -6.97
C ASP A 95 3.23 -3.62 -5.57
N GLY A 96 3.39 -4.45 -4.53
CA GLY A 96 3.31 -4.02 -3.15
C GLY A 96 4.36 -2.95 -2.80
N ARG A 97 5.63 -3.12 -3.22
CA ARG A 97 6.66 -2.09 -2.98
C ARG A 97 6.37 -0.82 -3.78
N ALA A 98 5.98 -0.95 -5.05
CA ALA A 98 5.65 0.18 -5.92
C ALA A 98 4.48 1.00 -5.34
N MET A 99 3.47 0.34 -4.77
CA MET A 99 2.36 1.00 -4.09
C MET A 99 2.84 1.83 -2.89
N VAL A 100 3.76 1.30 -2.08
CA VAL A 100 4.32 2.03 -0.94
C VAL A 100 5.16 3.23 -1.40
N VAL A 101 6.02 3.06 -2.42
CA VAL A 101 6.79 4.18 -2.98
C VAL A 101 5.86 5.28 -3.51
N ARG A 102 4.79 4.90 -4.21
CA ARG A 102 3.78 5.85 -4.70
C ARG A 102 3.07 6.58 -3.56
N TRP A 103 2.71 5.85 -2.49
CA TRP A 103 2.14 6.45 -1.29
C TRP A 103 3.11 7.42 -0.62
N LEU A 104 4.41 7.09 -0.57
CA LEU A 104 5.46 7.96 -0.03
C LEU A 104 5.69 9.22 -0.87
N LEU A 105 5.56 9.13 -2.19
CA LEU A 105 5.70 10.29 -3.08
C LEU A 105 4.51 11.24 -3.04
N ASP A 106 3.32 10.75 -2.69
CA ASP A 106 2.11 11.56 -2.63
C ASP A 106 2.01 12.29 -1.27
N PRO A 107 2.15 13.63 -1.22
CA PRO A 107 2.01 14.41 0.02
C PRO A 107 0.56 14.43 0.54
N GLU A 108 -0.38 14.07 -0.34
CA GLU A 108 -1.81 14.15 -0.17
C GLU A 108 -2.41 12.78 0.22
N ALA A 109 -1.57 11.74 0.29
CA ALA A 109 -1.98 10.36 0.47
C ALA A 109 -2.80 10.15 1.75
N PRO A 110 -3.86 9.32 1.69
CA PRO A 110 -4.64 8.96 2.88
C PRO A 110 -3.74 8.42 4.00
N GLY A 111 -3.98 8.86 5.24
CA GLY A 111 -3.21 8.44 6.41
C GLY A 111 -1.93 9.25 6.69
N LYS A 112 -1.43 10.07 5.75
CA LYS A 112 -0.30 10.98 6.03
C LYS A 112 -0.69 12.26 6.76
N ARG A 113 -1.93 12.70 6.53
CA ARG A 113 -2.47 13.87 7.20
C ARG A 113 -3.17 13.43 8.46
N GLY A 114 -2.74 13.97 9.59
CA GLY A 114 -3.37 13.69 10.87
C GLY A 114 -4.88 14.02 10.85
N PRO A 115 -5.64 13.51 11.84
CA PRO A 115 -7.11 13.64 11.93
C PRO A 115 -7.64 15.09 11.97
N THR A 116 -6.76 16.09 12.01
CA THR A 116 -7.07 17.52 11.95
C THR A 116 -7.14 18.10 10.52
N ALA A 117 -6.55 17.45 9.52
CA ALA A 117 -6.64 17.93 8.12
C ALA A 117 -7.97 17.57 7.44
N GLU A 118 -8.61 16.47 7.88
CA GLU A 118 -9.95 16.07 7.44
C GLU A 118 -11.06 16.99 7.98
N GLN A 119 -10.72 17.85 8.97
CA GLN A 119 -11.65 18.81 9.56
C GLN A 119 -11.65 20.19 8.88
N ARG A 120 -11.01 20.34 7.71
CA ARG A 120 -11.18 21.58 6.95
C ARG A 120 -12.65 21.69 6.55
N PRO A 121 -13.42 22.67 7.08
CA PRO A 121 -14.81 22.79 6.72
C PRO A 121 -14.87 23.12 5.24
N ARG A 122 -15.59 22.32 4.46
CA ARG A 122 -15.99 22.71 3.11
C ARG A 122 -16.70 24.07 3.23
N PRO A 123 -16.17 25.17 2.67
CA PRO A 123 -16.91 26.43 2.66
C PRO A 123 -18.05 26.25 1.65
N GLY A 124 -19.28 26.12 2.13
CA GLY A 124 -20.45 26.09 1.24
C GLY A 124 -21.67 25.30 1.68
N LEU A 125 -21.66 24.56 2.79
CA LEU A 125 -22.91 24.01 3.35
C LEU A 125 -23.54 25.01 4.32
N ASP A 126 -24.01 26.11 3.75
CA ASP A 126 -24.91 27.04 4.40
C ASP A 126 -26.23 26.32 4.69
N ARG A 127 -26.44 26.03 5.97
CA ARG A 127 -27.70 26.24 6.70
C ARG A 127 -28.99 25.87 5.96
N GLY A 128 -29.22 24.58 5.78
CA GLY A 128 -30.54 24.00 5.54
C GLY A 128 -30.91 23.02 6.65
N ARG A 129 -31.17 23.52 7.87
CA ARG A 129 -31.71 22.71 8.97
C ARG A 129 -33.17 22.35 8.66
N GLY A 130 -33.37 21.33 7.83
CA GLY A 130 -34.65 20.62 7.73
C GLY A 130 -34.82 19.68 8.93
N PRO A 131 -36.04 19.48 9.45
CA PRO A 131 -36.26 18.62 10.61
C PRO A 131 -35.96 17.17 10.22
N ALA A 132 -35.08 16.51 10.99
CA ALA A 132 -34.85 15.08 10.84
C ALA A 132 -36.11 14.31 11.28
N PRO A 133 -36.55 13.27 10.54
CA PRO A 133 -37.56 12.34 11.05
C PRO A 133 -36.96 11.58 12.25
N THR A 134 -37.59 11.69 13.40
CA THR A 134 -37.29 10.89 14.60
C THR A 134 -37.71 9.45 14.36
N THR A 135 -36.74 8.55 14.22
CA THR A 135 -36.99 7.10 14.27
C THR A 135 -37.33 6.71 15.72
N PRO A 136 -38.45 6.02 15.98
CA PRO A 136 -38.77 5.57 17.33
C PRO A 136 -37.82 4.46 17.79
N ALA A 137 -37.35 4.58 19.03
CA ALA A 137 -36.57 3.55 19.71
C ALA A 137 -37.42 2.30 19.99
N PRO A 138 -36.85 1.08 19.91
CA PRO A 138 -37.57 -0.13 20.28
C PRO A 138 -37.86 -0.15 21.79
N PRO A 139 -39.05 -0.64 22.22
CA PRO A 139 -39.43 -0.67 23.63
C PRO A 139 -38.53 -1.62 24.42
N GLY A 140 -38.14 -1.14 25.60
CA GLY A 140 -37.11 -1.73 26.44
C GLY A 140 -37.43 -3.11 27.00
N SER A 141 -36.38 -3.92 27.11
CA SER A 141 -36.36 -5.13 27.94
C SER A 141 -36.20 -4.70 29.39
N THR A 142 -37.33 -4.63 30.10
CA THR A 142 -37.38 -4.42 31.54
C THR A 142 -36.52 -5.45 32.26
N THR A 143 -35.51 -4.98 32.99
CA THR A 143 -34.81 -5.72 34.04
C THR A 143 -35.82 -6.18 35.10
N ALA A 144 -35.97 -7.48 35.28
CA ALA A 144 -36.64 -8.06 36.45
C ALA A 144 -35.61 -8.81 37.30
N THR A 145 -35.00 -8.07 38.22
CA THR A 145 -34.31 -8.60 39.40
C THR A 145 -35.33 -9.35 40.26
N THR A 146 -35.16 -10.66 40.45
CA THR A 146 -35.98 -11.42 41.41
C THR A 146 -35.16 -11.65 42.69
N PRO A 147 -35.63 -11.20 43.86
CA PRO A 147 -34.96 -11.42 45.14
C PRO A 147 -35.35 -12.77 45.77
N THR A 148 -34.40 -13.34 46.49
CA THR A 148 -34.44 -14.56 47.32
C THR A 148 -35.62 -14.59 48.32
N PRO A 149 -36.33 -15.72 48.48
CA PRO A 149 -37.24 -15.92 49.60
C PRO A 149 -36.53 -16.64 50.76
N GLY A 150 -36.43 -15.95 51.90
CA GLY A 150 -36.25 -16.57 53.21
C GLY A 150 -37.58 -16.63 53.95
N VAL A 151 -37.99 -17.82 54.39
CA VAL A 151 -39.10 -18.02 55.33
C VAL A 151 -38.56 -18.68 56.59
N ARG A 152 -38.79 -18.01 57.72
CA ARG A 152 -38.69 -18.58 59.07
C ARG A 152 -39.97 -19.34 59.41
N ARG A 153 -39.84 -20.54 59.97
CA ARG A 153 -40.52 -20.92 61.21
C ARG A 153 -39.79 -22.08 61.87
#